data_AF-A0A842XJY9-F1
#
_entry.id   AF-A0A842XJY9-F1
#
_cell.length_a   1.000
_cell.length_b   1.000
_cell.length_c   1.000
_cell.angle_alpha   90.00
_cell.angle_beta   90.00
_cell.angle_gamma   90.00
#
_symmetry.space_group_name_H-M   'P 1'
#
loop_
_entity.id
_entity.type
_entity.pdbx_description
1 polymer ?
#
loop_
_entity_poly.entity_id
_entity_poly.type
_entity_poly.pdbx_seq_one_letter_code
_entity_poly.pdbx_strand_id
1 'polypeptide(L)'
;MAEGICYVCNQTYTAASKDAAIDEIVGHMMARHWGHVRRDTLETKNKFDKCPACGAALGKPLVKCPNCGADLIEQFARRATSGYVKGS
;
A
#
# COMPACT_ATOMS: atom_id res chain seq x y z
N MET A 1 -14.46 -14.80 4.91
CA MET A 1 -14.53 -14.01 3.67
C MET A 1 -14.31 -12.56 4.04
N ALA A 2 -13.41 -11.89 3.33
CA ALA A 2 -13.11 -10.48 3.53
C ALA A 2 -13.47 -9.70 2.28
N GLU A 3 -13.86 -8.46 2.48
CA GLU A 3 -14.31 -7.55 1.45
C GLU A 3 -13.49 -6.27 1.56
N GLY A 4 -13.01 -5.77 0.43
CA GLY A 4 -12.22 -4.55 0.39
C GLY A 4 -12.54 -3.70 -0.82
N ILE A 5 -12.16 -2.43 -0.75
CA ILE A 5 -12.30 -1.50 -1.87
C ILE A 5 -10.95 -0.87 -2.23
N CYS A 6 -10.70 -0.71 -3.52
CA CYS A 6 -9.61 0.12 -4.00
C CYS A 6 -9.94 1.58 -3.70
N TYR A 7 -9.09 2.26 -2.91
CA TYR A 7 -9.33 3.65 -2.51
C TYR A 7 -9.21 4.66 -3.66
N VAL A 8 -8.63 4.26 -4.80
CA VAL A 8 -8.41 5.14 -5.96
C VAL A 8 -9.61 5.14 -6.91
N CYS A 9 -10.19 3.98 -7.18
CA CYS A 9 -11.25 3.79 -8.18
C CYS A 9 -12.55 3.23 -7.62
N ASN A 10 -12.62 3.00 -6.31
CA ASN A 10 -13.77 2.42 -5.62
C ASN A 10 -14.19 1.01 -6.09
N GLN A 11 -13.34 0.30 -6.84
CA GLN A 11 -13.58 -1.08 -7.25
C GLN A 11 -13.59 -2.01 -6.02
N THR A 12 -14.59 -2.88 -5.94
CA THR A 12 -14.76 -3.84 -4.84
C THR A 12 -14.04 -5.15 -5.11
N TYR A 13 -13.55 -5.77 -4.05
CA TYR A 13 -12.82 -7.03 -4.06
C TYR A 13 -13.35 -7.91 -2.94
N THR A 14 -13.50 -9.19 -3.23
CA THR A 14 -13.89 -10.20 -2.23
C THR A 14 -12.88 -11.33 -2.28
N ALA A 15 -12.42 -11.77 -1.11
CA ALA A 15 -11.44 -12.84 -1.00
C ALA A 15 -11.70 -13.72 0.23
N ALA A 16 -11.01 -14.84 0.32
CA ALA A 16 -11.14 -15.77 1.45
C ALA A 16 -10.78 -15.10 2.79
N SER A 17 -9.74 -14.27 2.79
CA SER A 17 -9.15 -13.63 3.98
C SER A 17 -8.79 -12.16 3.72
N LYS A 18 -8.60 -11.39 4.79
CA LYS A 18 -8.17 -9.97 4.71
C LYS A 18 -6.87 -9.82 3.92
N ASP A 19 -5.88 -10.65 4.21
CA ASP A 19 -4.58 -10.62 3.54
C ASP A 19 -4.70 -10.87 2.03
N ALA A 20 -5.51 -11.87 1.63
CA ALA A 20 -5.79 -12.15 0.23
C ALA A 20 -6.51 -10.97 -0.46
N ALA A 21 -7.48 -10.34 0.20
CA ALA A 21 -8.13 -9.14 -0.36
C ALA A 21 -7.14 -7.98 -0.51
N ILE A 22 -6.24 -7.80 0.46
CA ILE A 22 -5.20 -6.76 0.39
C ILE A 22 -4.28 -7.04 -0.81
N ASP A 23 -3.81 -8.28 -0.98
CA ASP A 23 -2.90 -8.63 -2.08
C ASP A 23 -3.52 -8.36 -3.46
N GLU A 24 -4.79 -8.77 -3.65
CA GLU A 24 -5.55 -8.51 -4.88
C GLU A 24 -5.71 -7.01 -5.18
N ILE A 25 -6.10 -6.22 -4.17
CA ILE A 25 -6.28 -4.76 -4.32
C ILE A 25 -4.92 -4.09 -4.57
N VAL A 26 -3.87 -4.50 -3.88
CA VAL A 26 -2.51 -3.96 -4.05
C VAL A 26 -2.01 -4.27 -5.46
N GLY A 27 -2.17 -5.50 -5.94
CA GLY A 27 -1.82 -5.89 -7.31
C GLY A 27 -2.54 -5.02 -8.34
N HIS A 28 -3.85 -4.80 -8.16
CA HIS A 28 -4.62 -3.90 -9.01
C HIS A 28 -4.10 -2.45 -8.99
N MET A 29 -3.80 -1.92 -7.80
CA MET A 29 -3.28 -0.57 -7.66
C MET A 29 -1.89 -0.41 -8.29
N MET A 30 -1.01 -1.40 -8.15
CA MET A 30 0.31 -1.40 -8.78
C MET A 30 0.22 -1.53 -10.30
N ALA A 31 -0.78 -2.24 -10.82
CA ALA A 31 -0.97 -2.38 -12.27
C ALA A 31 -1.62 -1.16 -12.92
N ARG A 32 -2.63 -0.55 -12.28
CA ARG A 32 -3.51 0.46 -12.92
C ARG A 32 -3.41 1.86 -12.32
N HIS A 33 -2.96 1.96 -11.07
CA HIS A 33 -2.98 3.20 -10.30
C HIS A 33 -1.60 3.59 -9.75
N TRP A 34 -0.51 2.97 -10.23
CA TRP A 34 0.84 3.19 -9.73
C TRP A 34 1.21 4.67 -9.64
N GLY A 35 0.87 5.47 -10.66
CA GLY A 35 1.12 6.92 -10.65
C GLY A 35 0.40 7.66 -9.52
N HIS A 36 -0.83 7.24 -9.18
CA HIS A 36 -1.60 7.81 -8.08
C HIS A 36 -1.01 7.40 -6.73
N VAL A 37 -0.71 6.10 -6.55
CA VAL A 37 -0.13 5.58 -5.30
C VAL A 37 1.26 6.18 -5.05
N ARG A 38 2.09 6.29 -6.09
CA ARG A 38 3.41 6.92 -6.02
C ARG A 38 3.31 8.37 -5.58
N ARG A 39 2.38 9.15 -6.16
CA ARG A 39 2.17 10.54 -5.75
C ARG A 39 1.81 10.61 -4.27
N ASP A 40 0.86 9.80 -3.83
CA ASP A 40 0.39 9.81 -2.44
C ASP A 40 1.46 9.32 -1.45
N THR A 41 2.32 8.37 -1.85
CA THR A 41 3.49 7.91 -1.08
C THR A 41 4.53 9.02 -0.87
N LEU A 42 4.65 9.93 -1.86
CA LEU A 42 5.60 11.03 -1.82
C LEU A 42 5.06 12.28 -1.10
N GLU A 43 3.79 12.28 -0.68
CA GLU A 43 3.22 13.36 0.10
C GLU A 43 3.80 13.39 1.52
N THR A 44 4.12 14.58 2.01
CA THR A 44 4.75 14.79 3.33
C THR A 44 3.93 14.21 4.50
N LYS A 45 2.60 14.16 4.37
CA LYS A 45 1.67 13.58 5.35
C LYS A 45 1.69 12.05 5.41
N ASN A 46 2.12 11.42 4.33
CA ASN A 46 2.10 9.96 4.12
C ASN A 46 3.50 9.34 4.15
N LYS A 47 4.53 10.16 4.42
CA LYS A 47 5.91 9.70 4.52
C LYS A 47 6.03 8.57 5.56
N PHE A 48 6.89 7.62 5.25
CA PHE A 48 7.33 6.63 6.23
C PHE A 48 8.48 7.21 7.02
N ASP A 49 8.37 7.32 8.34
CA ASP A 49 9.52 7.65 9.21
C ASP A 49 10.49 6.46 9.34
N LYS A 50 9.97 5.23 9.19
CA LYS A 50 10.74 3.99 9.21
C LYS A 50 10.25 3.05 8.11
N CYS A 51 11.19 2.33 7.50
CA CYS A 51 10.88 1.30 6.52
C CYS A 51 10.08 0.17 7.19
N PRO A 52 8.88 -0.16 6.71
CA PRO A 52 8.10 -1.27 7.28
C PRO A 52 8.73 -2.65 7.04
N ALA A 53 9.65 -2.78 6.08
CA ALA A 53 10.31 -4.04 5.76
C ALA A 53 11.56 -4.32 6.61
N CYS A 54 12.43 -3.33 6.83
CA CYS A 54 13.70 -3.52 7.57
C CYS A 54 13.84 -2.67 8.85
N GLY A 55 12.90 -1.75 9.11
CA GLY A 55 12.95 -0.85 10.27
C GLY A 55 13.92 0.34 10.13
N ALA A 56 14.64 0.49 9.02
CA ALA A 56 15.56 1.61 8.80
C ALA A 56 14.84 2.95 8.82
N ALA A 57 15.46 3.99 9.39
CA ALA A 57 14.89 5.33 9.42
C ALA A 57 14.86 5.94 8.01
N LEU A 58 13.68 6.36 7.57
CA LEU A 58 13.44 7.03 6.30
C LEU A 58 13.07 8.48 6.62
N GLY A 59 14.04 9.39 6.58
CA GLY A 59 13.80 10.80 6.95
C GLY A 59 13.02 11.61 5.91
N LYS A 60 12.68 11.01 4.76
CA LYS A 60 12.12 11.70 3.58
C LYS A 60 11.13 10.79 2.85
N PRO A 61 10.16 11.37 2.12
CA PRO A 61 9.32 10.59 1.20
C PRO A 61 10.20 9.95 0.13
N LEU A 62 10.21 8.62 0.10
CA LEU A 62 11.03 7.80 -0.77
C LEU A 62 10.13 6.76 -1.45
N VAL A 63 10.44 6.46 -2.70
CA VAL A 63 9.74 5.38 -3.45
C VAL A 63 10.30 4.00 -3.13
N LYS A 64 11.57 3.93 -2.72
CA LYS A 64 12.28 2.69 -2.43
C LYS A 64 13.21 2.90 -1.24
N CYS A 65 13.28 1.91 -0.37
CA CYS A 65 14.20 1.95 0.76
C CYS A 65 15.65 1.82 0.28
N PRO A 66 16.56 2.75 0.60
CA PRO A 66 17.97 2.65 0.23
C PRO A 66 18.75 1.60 1.03
N ASN A 67 18.17 1.09 2.13
CA ASN A 67 18.84 0.13 3.02
C ASN A 67 18.57 -1.33 2.61
N CYS A 68 17.29 -1.70 2.42
CA CYS A 68 16.91 -3.07 2.06
C CYS A 68 16.42 -3.23 0.62
N GLY A 69 16.17 -2.12 -0.10
CA GLY A 69 15.62 -2.16 -1.45
C GLY A 69 14.11 -2.41 -1.53
N ALA A 70 13.38 -2.45 -0.42
CA ALA A 70 11.93 -2.62 -0.42
C ALA A 70 11.23 -1.46 -1.16
N ASP A 71 10.20 -1.79 -1.94
CA ASP A 71 9.39 -0.81 -2.65
C ASP A 71 8.39 -0.14 -1.68
N LEU A 72 8.60 1.14 -1.38
CA LEU A 72 7.78 1.86 -0.42
C LEU A 72 6.42 2.23 -0.99
N ILE A 73 6.27 2.25 -2.32
CA ILE A 73 4.99 2.50 -2.99
C ILE A 73 4.07 1.29 -2.75
N GLU A 74 4.58 0.08 -2.91
CA GLU A 74 3.83 -1.14 -2.59
C GLU A 74 3.52 -1.23 -1.09
N GLN A 75 4.48 -0.89 -0.23
CA GLN A 75 4.24 -0.87 1.22
C GLN A 75 3.18 0.17 1.62
N PHE A 76 3.16 1.32 0.95
CA PHE A 76 2.10 2.31 1.11
C PHE A 76 0.75 1.77 0.66
N ALA A 77 0.69 1.15 -0.53
CA ALA A 77 -0.49 0.48 -1.02
C ALA A 77 -1.05 -0.54 -0.03
N ARG A 78 -0.20 -1.42 0.53
CA ARG A 78 -0.61 -2.41 1.54
C ARG A 78 -1.20 -1.72 2.79
N ARG A 79 -0.50 -0.70 3.31
CA ARG A 79 -0.95 0.07 4.48
C ARG A 79 -2.28 0.79 4.23
N ALA A 80 -2.40 1.46 3.09
CA ALA A 80 -3.62 2.18 2.71
C ALA A 80 -4.78 1.19 2.60
N THR A 81 -4.61 0.13 1.80
CA THR A 81 -5.61 -0.91 1.58
C THR A 81 -6.06 -1.58 2.87
N SER A 82 -5.18 -1.83 3.84
CA SER A 82 -5.57 -2.37 5.15
C SER A 82 -6.67 -1.56 5.85
N GLY A 83 -6.76 -0.24 5.62
CA GLY A 83 -7.85 0.60 6.14
C GLY A 83 -9.18 0.47 5.37
N TYR A 84 -9.14 -0.06 4.16
CA TYR A 84 -10.29 -0.22 3.26
C TYR A 84 -10.78 -1.68 3.15
N VAL A 85 -10.16 -2.62 3.86
CA VAL A 85 -10.62 -4.03 3.93
C VAL A 85 -11.31 -4.32 5.26
N LYS A 86 -12.50 -4.90 5.19
CA LYS A 86 -13.30 -5.38 6.33
C LYS A 86 -13.44 -6.91 6.25
N GLY A 87 -13.43 -7.58 7.40
CA GLY A 87 -13.47 -9.04 7.48
C GLY A 87 -12.62 -9.56 8.64
N SER A 88 -13.09 -10.63 9.28
CA SER A 88 -12.43 -11.28 10.42
C SER A 88 -11.49 -12.37 9.97
#